data_AF-J7S9H3-F1
#
_entry.id   AF-J7S9H3-F1
#
_cell.length_a   1.000
_cell.length_b   1.000
_cell.length_c   1.000
_cell.angle_alpha   90.00
_cell.angle_beta   90.00
_cell.angle_gamma   90.00
#
_symmetry.space_group_name_H-M   'P 1'
#
loop_
_entity.id
_entity.type
_entity.pdbx_description
1 polymer ?
#
loop_
_entity_poly.entity_id
_entity_poly.type
_entity_poly.pdbx_seq_one_letter_code
_entity_poly.pdbx_strand_id
1 'polypeptide(L)'
;MSDNTQQRIDPRFGQQRVFALDDPSVDPAVVAYLGRVRQEALTTNAISRASLEQNSGPKHTHQASMYDDVSEELPVAKKQRTEVPSLIKQAQKHYVEWNRWLDKLQVELESKGSQIEEYTDEQMNALLSHLKRYIEGKPEKKGIHTHLLNLLREHHPTSNSGKLPDGMDEEWSENLIIKLGRSRIPTLDILKTHIMSDFSSLEPRGYKAWAKFVKENEPSRSMFHTMIHPGNIWLLVKYMSERWIDDLISKANLTAKLSYWLLYTLLYLPTKVTATNTSTLRDLGKKCRDLIVNDARTVDTVIAHGSAEMVQFEATRFPADLSVIQLALARIATTYGQQDLFELS
;
A
#
# COMPACT_ATOMS: atom_id res chain seq x y z
N MET A 1 -52.44 42.53 12.56
CA MET A 1 -52.20 42.75 13.99
C MET A 1 -51.52 41.49 14.49
N SER A 2 -50.20 41.40 14.30
CA SER A 2 -49.18 41.65 15.35
C SER A 2 -49.35 40.59 16.46
N ASP A 3 -48.47 39.60 16.59
CA ASP A 3 -47.08 39.85 16.93
C ASP A 3 -46.08 38.87 16.32
N ASN A 4 -44.99 39.47 15.87
CA ASN A 4 -43.72 38.86 15.57
C ASN A 4 -43.08 38.44 16.90
N THR A 5 -43.47 37.29 17.46
CA THR A 5 -42.76 36.70 18.60
C THR A 5 -41.36 36.30 18.14
N GLN A 6 -40.41 37.20 18.36
CA GLN A 6 -38.97 36.92 18.24
C GLN A 6 -38.65 35.66 19.06
N GLN A 7 -38.56 34.53 18.38
CA GLN A 7 -38.13 33.29 19.01
C GLN A 7 -36.69 33.48 19.48
N ARG A 8 -36.46 33.27 20.78
CA ARG A 8 -35.13 33.37 21.39
C ARG A 8 -34.18 32.41 20.67
N ILE A 9 -33.09 32.96 20.14
CA ILE A 9 -31.97 32.18 19.59
C ILE A 9 -31.46 31.27 20.70
N ASP A 10 -31.28 29.97 20.40
CA ASP A 10 -30.68 29.06 21.38
C ASP A 10 -29.21 29.48 21.60
N PRO A 11 -28.81 29.91 22.81
CA PRO A 11 -27.48 30.46 23.05
C PRO A 11 -26.35 29.42 22.92
N ARG A 12 -26.67 28.11 22.81
CA ARG A 12 -25.66 27.05 22.63
C ARG A 12 -25.48 26.62 21.18
N PHE A 13 -26.50 26.74 20.33
CA PHE A 13 -26.44 26.32 18.93
C PHE A 13 -26.55 27.48 17.93
N GLY A 14 -26.82 28.71 18.40
CA GLY A 14 -26.76 29.94 17.60
C GLY A 14 -27.85 30.07 16.52
N GLN A 15 -28.90 29.25 16.56
CA GLN A 15 -29.97 29.23 15.55
C GLN A 15 -31.34 29.61 16.15
N GLN A 16 -32.17 30.27 15.34
CA GLN A 16 -33.60 30.42 15.64
C GLN A 16 -34.32 29.10 15.39
N ARG A 17 -35.28 28.75 16.25
CA ARG A 17 -36.10 27.56 16.05
C ARG A 17 -36.99 27.77 14.83
N VAL A 18 -37.19 26.71 14.04
CA VAL A 18 -38.02 26.77 12.82
C VAL A 18 -39.50 26.54 13.15
N PHE A 19 -39.81 25.94 14.30
CA PHE A 19 -41.18 25.63 14.74
C PHE A 19 -41.41 26.09 16.18
N ALA A 20 -42.57 26.69 16.44
CA ALA A 20 -43.06 26.96 17.79
C ALA A 20 -43.58 25.62 18.37
N LEU A 21 -42.79 24.99 19.24
CA LEU A 21 -43.16 23.72 19.89
C LEU A 21 -44.29 23.88 20.92
N ASP A 22 -44.71 25.11 21.15
CA ASP A 22 -45.73 25.52 22.11
C ASP A 22 -47.11 25.68 21.44
N ASP A 23 -47.17 25.47 20.12
CA ASP A 23 -48.40 25.54 19.33
C ASP A 23 -49.21 24.24 19.49
N PRO A 24 -50.49 24.31 19.90
CA PRO A 24 -51.36 23.15 20.11
C PRO A 24 -51.68 22.36 18.83
N SER A 25 -51.32 22.86 17.65
CA SER A 25 -51.45 22.16 16.37
C SER A 25 -50.27 21.24 16.03
N VAL A 26 -49.19 21.27 16.82
CA VAL A 26 -48.01 20.41 16.62
C VAL A 26 -48.24 19.03 17.26
N ASP A 27 -47.99 17.97 16.49
CA ASP A 27 -48.13 16.59 16.97
C ASP A 27 -47.24 16.32 18.22
N PRO A 28 -47.82 15.94 19.36
CA PRO A 28 -47.09 15.64 20.59
C PRO A 28 -46.00 14.56 20.43
N ALA A 29 -46.16 13.62 19.50
CA ALA A 29 -45.17 12.57 19.24
C ALA A 29 -43.88 13.14 18.62
N VAL A 30 -44.00 14.17 17.78
CA VAL A 30 -42.86 14.86 17.16
C VAL A 30 -42.10 15.68 18.21
N VAL A 31 -42.82 16.34 19.12
CA VAL A 31 -42.22 17.08 20.26
C VAL A 31 -41.40 16.13 21.15
N ALA A 32 -41.95 14.96 21.46
CA ALA A 32 -41.26 13.94 22.26
C ALA A 32 -40.02 13.36 21.54
N TYR A 33 -40.09 13.17 20.23
CA TYR A 33 -38.94 12.72 19.44
C TYR A 33 -37.81 13.77 19.42
N LEU A 34 -38.13 15.04 19.16
CA LEU A 34 -37.15 16.13 19.16
C LEU A 34 -36.54 16.35 20.55
N GLY A 35 -37.32 16.15 21.63
CA GLY A 35 -36.82 16.14 23.00
C GLY A 35 -35.76 15.06 23.25
N ARG A 36 -35.97 13.85 22.71
CA ARG A 36 -35.01 12.75 22.80
C ARG A 36 -33.74 13.01 22.00
N VAL A 37 -33.86 13.48 20.76
CA VAL A 37 -32.69 13.85 19.92
C VAL A 37 -31.88 14.97 20.57
N ARG A 38 -32.55 15.96 21.19
CA ARG A 38 -31.88 17.03 21.95
C ARG A 38 -31.14 16.47 23.16
N GLN A 39 -31.76 15.58 23.93
CA GLN A 39 -31.09 14.94 25.07
C GLN A 39 -29.88 14.13 24.61
N GLU A 40 -30.03 13.34 23.54
CA GLU A 40 -28.94 12.53 22.97
C GLU A 40 -27.77 13.39 22.49
N ALA A 41 -28.04 14.52 21.81
CA ALA A 41 -27.01 15.47 21.40
C ALA A 41 -26.33 16.19 22.58
N LEU A 42 -27.04 16.39 23.69
CA LEU A 42 -26.48 16.98 24.92
C LEU A 42 -25.72 15.95 25.77
N THR A 43 -26.05 14.66 25.68
CA THR A 43 -25.42 13.59 26.46
C THR A 43 -24.28 12.89 25.72
N THR A 44 -24.21 13.01 24.39
CA THR A 44 -23.15 12.41 23.59
C THR A 44 -21.92 13.31 23.58
N ASN A 45 -21.07 13.15 24.58
CA ASN A 45 -19.71 13.71 24.57
C ASN A 45 -18.84 12.93 23.58
N ALA A 46 -18.59 13.49 22.38
CA ALA A 46 -17.53 13.01 21.48
C ALA A 46 -16.10 13.36 21.98
N ILE A 47 -15.94 13.57 23.28
CA ILE A 47 -14.66 13.71 23.99
C ILE A 47 -14.80 12.98 25.33
N SER A 48 -14.48 11.68 25.39
CA SER A 48 -14.17 11.05 26.68
C SER A 48 -12.78 11.47 27.11
N ARG A 49 -12.72 12.62 27.78
CA ARG A 49 -11.57 13.12 28.55
C ARG A 49 -11.47 12.47 29.94
N ALA A 50 -12.20 11.37 30.16
CA ALA A 50 -12.31 10.63 31.42
C ALA A 50 -11.52 9.31 31.41
N SER A 51 -10.34 9.29 30.79
CA SER A 51 -9.26 8.33 31.11
C SER A 51 -7.97 9.02 31.53
N LEU A 52 -8.01 10.36 31.68
CA LEU A 52 -6.81 11.20 31.88
C LEU A 52 -6.80 12.00 33.19
N GLU A 53 -7.87 12.05 34.00
CA GLU A 53 -7.95 12.98 35.15
C GLU A 53 -8.67 12.47 36.41
N GLN A 54 -8.60 11.16 36.74
CA GLN A 54 -8.98 10.69 38.08
C GLN A 54 -7.96 9.69 38.65
N ASN A 55 -6.85 10.23 39.15
CA ASN A 55 -6.32 9.89 40.47
C ASN A 55 -5.23 10.91 40.83
N SER A 56 -5.65 12.06 41.35
CA SER A 56 -4.76 13.06 41.93
C SER A 56 -4.97 13.16 43.44
N GLY A 57 -3.98 12.65 44.19
CA GLY A 57 -3.62 13.10 45.54
C GLY A 57 -3.29 11.96 46.53
N PRO A 58 -2.29 12.08 47.43
CA PRO A 58 -1.50 13.27 47.78
C PRO A 58 0.01 13.14 47.47
N LYS A 59 0.72 14.28 47.52
CA LYS A 59 2.18 14.36 47.40
C LYS A 59 2.89 13.44 48.41
N HIS A 60 3.72 12.53 47.90
CA HIS A 60 4.93 12.08 48.57
C HIS A 60 6.04 11.89 47.54
N THR A 61 7.05 12.75 47.62
CA THR A 61 8.43 12.46 47.23
C THR A 61 8.84 11.16 47.91
N HIS A 62 9.28 10.13 47.18
CA HIS A 62 10.35 9.19 47.52
C HIS A 62 10.53 8.13 46.42
N GLN A 63 11.79 7.84 46.07
CA GLN A 63 12.24 6.66 45.33
C GLN A 63 12.02 5.38 46.16
N ALA A 64 11.54 4.30 45.52
CA ALA A 64 11.75 2.85 45.81
C ALA A 64 10.67 2.06 45.03
N SER A 65 10.96 1.21 44.04
CA SER A 65 11.50 -0.16 44.17
C SER A 65 10.78 -0.99 45.23
N MET A 66 9.67 -1.68 44.90
CA MET A 66 9.09 -2.77 45.72
C MET A 66 8.01 -3.61 44.97
N TYR A 67 8.33 -4.10 43.77
CA TYR A 67 7.77 -5.38 43.30
C TYR A 67 8.92 -6.15 42.64
N ASP A 68 9.53 -6.98 43.48
CA ASP A 68 10.39 -8.10 43.13
C ASP A 68 9.51 -9.35 43.02
N ASP A 69 9.95 -10.34 42.25
CA ASP A 69 9.31 -11.62 41.90
C ASP A 69 8.28 -11.54 40.75
N VAL A 70 8.50 -12.00 39.52
CA VAL A 70 9.57 -12.81 38.92
C VAL A 70 9.56 -12.44 37.42
N SER A 71 10.58 -11.71 37.00
CA SER A 71 10.87 -11.48 35.59
C SER A 71 11.43 -12.78 35.01
N GLU A 72 10.70 -13.47 34.14
CA GLU A 72 11.36 -14.30 33.12
C GLU A 72 12.08 -13.34 32.17
N GLU A 73 13.30 -12.98 32.57
CA GLU A 73 14.25 -12.24 31.78
C GLU A 73 14.63 -13.07 30.53
N LEU A 74 13.90 -12.87 29.44
CA LEU A 74 14.50 -13.02 28.12
C LEU A 74 15.69 -12.05 28.09
N PRO A 75 16.90 -12.47 27.66
CA PRO A 75 18.08 -11.65 27.77
C PRO A 75 17.90 -10.41 26.90
N VAL A 76 17.60 -9.28 27.57
CA VAL A 76 17.60 -7.95 26.96
C VAL A 76 19.05 -7.65 26.64
N ALA A 77 19.47 -8.04 25.43
CA ALA A 77 20.61 -7.45 24.78
C ALA A 77 20.38 -5.94 24.80
N LYS A 78 21.19 -5.23 25.59
CA LYS A 78 21.22 -3.77 25.67
C LYS A 78 21.33 -3.21 24.26
N LYS A 79 20.20 -2.89 23.62
CA LYS A 79 20.15 -2.15 22.36
C LYS A 79 20.71 -0.77 22.67
N GLN A 80 21.90 -0.51 22.13
CA GLN A 80 22.52 0.80 22.11
C GLN A 80 21.49 1.82 21.60
N ARG A 81 20.96 2.64 22.51
CA ARG A 81 20.22 3.86 22.20
C ARG A 81 21.24 4.89 21.74
N THR A 82 21.63 4.81 20.48
CA THR A 82 22.40 5.84 19.80
C THR A 82 21.97 5.82 18.33
N GLU A 83 21.61 7.00 17.80
CA GLU A 83 21.33 7.30 16.37
C GLU A 83 19.87 7.29 15.85
N VAL A 84 18.86 7.27 16.70
CA VAL A 84 17.45 7.29 16.26
C VAL A 84 16.95 8.63 15.64
N PRO A 85 17.44 9.83 16.04
CA PRO A 85 17.02 11.10 15.42
C PRO A 85 17.64 11.39 14.04
N SER A 86 18.62 10.61 13.55
CA SER A 86 19.37 10.96 12.33
C SER A 86 18.61 10.64 11.04
N LEU A 87 17.92 9.49 10.98
CA LEU A 87 17.22 9.03 9.77
C LEU A 87 15.95 9.83 9.45
N ILE A 88 15.21 10.28 10.46
CA ILE A 88 14.05 11.18 10.28
C ILE A 88 14.55 12.56 9.82
N LYS A 89 15.61 13.07 10.42
CA LYS A 89 16.24 14.34 10.00
C LYS A 89 16.79 14.24 8.58
N GLN A 90 17.34 13.10 8.19
CA GLN A 90 17.78 12.84 6.81
C GLN A 90 16.59 12.87 5.85
N ALA A 91 15.48 12.21 6.20
CA ALA A 91 14.25 12.27 5.40
C ALA A 91 13.71 13.70 5.28
N GLN A 92 13.71 14.46 6.37
CA GLN A 92 13.32 15.87 6.37
C GLN A 92 14.30 16.78 5.60
N LYS A 93 15.58 16.40 5.49
CA LYS A 93 16.57 17.16 4.72
C LYS A 93 16.47 16.89 3.21
N HIS A 94 16.19 15.65 2.84
CA HIS A 94 16.26 15.19 1.44
C HIS A 94 14.89 14.98 0.77
N TYR A 95 13.76 15.19 1.45
CA TYR A 95 12.43 14.91 0.88
C TYR A 95 12.17 15.59 -0.46
N VAL A 96 12.67 16.82 -0.69
CA VAL A 96 12.47 17.54 -1.95
C VAL A 96 13.14 16.80 -3.09
N GLU A 97 14.36 16.33 -2.87
CA GLU A 97 15.15 15.58 -3.85
C GLU A 97 14.49 14.22 -4.13
N TRP A 98 14.09 13.51 -3.08
CA TRP A 98 13.47 12.18 -3.19
C TRP A 98 12.10 12.21 -3.86
N ASN A 99 11.26 13.20 -3.54
CA ASN A 99 9.97 13.37 -4.22
C ASN A 99 10.18 13.73 -5.69
N ARG A 100 11.12 14.62 -6.00
CA ARG A 100 11.45 14.97 -7.39
C ARG A 100 11.97 13.76 -8.16
N TRP A 101 12.80 12.92 -7.52
CA TRP A 101 13.26 11.65 -8.08
C TRP A 101 12.08 10.73 -8.37
N LEU A 102 11.15 10.58 -7.42
CA LEU A 102 9.97 9.73 -7.56
C LEU A 102 9.03 10.23 -8.69
N ASP A 103 8.81 11.54 -8.77
CA ASP A 103 7.99 12.15 -9.82
C ASP A 103 8.62 11.95 -11.21
N LYS A 104 9.95 12.07 -11.33
CA LYS A 104 10.67 11.76 -12.58
C LYS A 104 10.51 10.28 -12.96
N LEU A 105 10.70 9.40 -12.00
CA LEU A 105 10.55 7.96 -12.21
C LEU A 105 9.12 7.61 -12.64
N GLN A 106 8.11 8.25 -12.06
CA GLN A 106 6.71 8.10 -12.46
C GLN A 106 6.50 8.54 -13.92
N VAL A 107 7.00 9.71 -14.31
CA VAL A 107 6.88 10.21 -15.69
C VAL A 107 7.61 9.29 -16.68
N GLU A 108 8.80 8.81 -16.34
CA GLU A 108 9.55 7.88 -17.18
C GLU A 108 8.80 6.54 -17.34
N LEU A 109 8.27 6.00 -16.24
CA LEU A 109 7.43 4.82 -16.26
C LEU A 109 6.23 5.04 -17.18
N GLU A 110 5.46 6.10 -16.98
CA GLU A 110 4.29 6.41 -17.83
C GLU A 110 4.68 6.55 -19.31
N SER A 111 5.78 7.25 -19.61
CA SER A 111 6.23 7.54 -20.98
C SER A 111 6.63 6.30 -21.78
N LYS A 112 7.23 5.28 -21.13
CA LYS A 112 7.68 4.05 -21.81
C LYS A 112 6.54 3.03 -22.00
N GLY A 113 5.28 3.46 -22.12
CA GLY A 113 4.05 2.68 -22.37
C GLY A 113 4.12 1.15 -22.16
N SER A 114 3.45 0.58 -21.15
CA SER A 114 3.21 -0.88 -21.13
C SER A 114 2.21 -1.15 -22.23
N GLN A 115 2.70 -1.53 -23.41
CA GLN A 115 1.82 -1.98 -24.47
C GLN A 115 1.18 -3.28 -24.02
N ILE A 116 -0.13 -3.25 -23.83
CA ILE A 116 -0.92 -4.48 -23.75
C ILE A 116 -0.85 -5.06 -25.16
N GLU A 117 -0.30 -6.27 -25.26
CA GLU A 117 -0.17 -6.93 -26.55
C GLU A 117 -1.48 -7.66 -26.84
N GLU A 118 -2.26 -7.13 -27.78
CA GLU A 118 -3.47 -7.78 -28.26
C GLU A 118 -3.10 -8.89 -29.26
N TYR A 119 -3.15 -10.13 -28.78
CA TYR A 119 -2.95 -11.31 -29.61
C TYR A 119 -4.28 -11.98 -29.94
N THR A 120 -4.47 -12.30 -31.22
CA THR A 120 -5.50 -13.26 -31.62
C THR A 120 -5.19 -14.65 -31.06
N ASP A 121 -6.21 -15.50 -30.92
CA ASP A 121 -6.03 -16.88 -30.45
C ASP A 121 -5.01 -17.66 -31.30
N GLU A 122 -4.98 -17.41 -32.61
CA GLU A 122 -4.02 -18.02 -33.54
C GLU A 122 -2.58 -17.56 -33.27
N GLN A 123 -2.37 -16.26 -33.03
CA GLN A 123 -1.06 -15.71 -32.67
C GLN A 123 -0.61 -16.20 -31.30
N MET A 124 -1.50 -16.24 -30.31
CA MET A 124 -1.19 -16.79 -28.99
C MET A 124 -0.79 -18.26 -29.07
N ASN A 125 -1.50 -19.06 -29.86
CA ASN A 125 -1.13 -20.45 -30.10
C ASN A 125 0.22 -20.60 -30.81
N ALA A 126 0.54 -19.71 -31.76
CA ALA A 126 1.84 -19.67 -32.41
C ALA A 126 2.97 -19.31 -31.41
N LEU A 127 2.75 -18.34 -30.53
CA LEU A 127 3.68 -17.93 -29.47
C LEU A 127 3.93 -19.06 -28.46
N LEU A 128 2.88 -19.71 -27.97
CA LEU A 128 3.00 -20.85 -27.05
C LEU A 128 3.75 -22.02 -27.71
N SER A 129 3.50 -22.26 -28.99
CA SER A 129 4.22 -23.27 -29.78
C SER A 129 5.70 -22.91 -29.96
N HIS A 130 6.01 -21.64 -30.21
CA HIS A 130 7.38 -21.15 -30.33
C HIS A 130 8.13 -21.29 -29.01
N LEU A 131 7.54 -20.82 -27.90
CA LEU A 131 8.10 -20.94 -26.56
C LEU A 131 8.36 -22.40 -26.19
N LYS A 132 7.42 -23.31 -26.52
CA LYS A 132 7.60 -24.75 -26.31
C LYS A 132 8.82 -25.29 -27.07
N ARG A 133 8.92 -25.01 -28.37
CA ARG A 133 10.06 -25.46 -29.20
C ARG A 133 11.39 -24.89 -28.69
N TYR A 134 11.38 -23.61 -28.31
CA TYR A 134 12.55 -22.92 -27.77
C TYR A 134 13.07 -23.61 -26.50
N ILE A 135 12.18 -23.88 -25.54
CA ILE A 135 12.55 -24.57 -24.29
C ILE A 135 12.96 -26.03 -24.57
N GLU A 136 12.31 -26.70 -25.50
CA GLU A 136 12.65 -28.08 -25.90
C GLU A 136 14.06 -28.20 -26.48
N GLY A 137 14.52 -27.18 -27.21
CA GLY A 137 15.84 -27.11 -27.84
C GLY A 137 17.00 -26.78 -26.88
N LYS A 138 16.73 -26.34 -25.65
CA LYS A 138 17.79 -26.06 -24.66
C LYS A 138 18.36 -27.38 -24.08
N PRO A 139 19.71 -27.49 -23.95
CA PRO A 139 20.38 -28.72 -23.50
C PRO A 139 20.16 -29.04 -22.02
N GLU A 140 19.88 -28.03 -21.19
CA GLU A 140 19.67 -28.20 -19.75
C GLU A 140 18.30 -27.65 -19.34
N LYS A 141 17.39 -28.52 -18.91
CA LYS A 141 16.02 -28.17 -18.50
C LYS A 141 15.91 -28.29 -16.98
N LYS A 142 16.06 -27.16 -16.28
CA LYS A 142 15.95 -27.09 -14.82
C LYS A 142 14.99 -25.97 -14.40
N GLY A 143 14.33 -26.19 -13.26
CA GLY A 143 13.46 -25.19 -12.61
C GLY A 143 12.28 -24.76 -13.48
N ILE A 144 12.23 -23.47 -13.80
CA ILE A 144 11.13 -22.84 -14.56
C ILE A 144 10.94 -23.47 -15.95
N HIS A 145 12.01 -23.91 -16.62
CA HIS A 145 11.92 -24.55 -17.94
C HIS A 145 11.10 -25.83 -17.91
N THR A 146 11.35 -26.70 -16.91
CA THR A 146 10.61 -27.96 -16.73
C THR A 146 9.15 -27.69 -16.37
N HIS A 147 8.91 -26.68 -15.53
CA HIS A 147 7.56 -26.27 -15.14
C HIS A 147 6.74 -25.75 -16.34
N LEU A 148 7.33 -24.87 -17.16
CA LEU A 148 6.69 -24.37 -18.37
C LEU A 148 6.42 -25.48 -19.39
N LEU A 149 7.35 -26.42 -19.58
CA LEU A 149 7.11 -27.59 -20.45
C LEU A 149 5.95 -28.46 -19.96
N ASN A 150 5.82 -28.64 -18.65
CA ASN A 150 4.69 -29.39 -18.08
C ASN A 150 3.35 -28.67 -18.35
N LEU A 151 3.30 -27.35 -18.21
CA LEU A 151 2.10 -26.55 -18.54
C LEU A 151 1.78 -26.57 -20.04
N LEU A 152 2.81 -26.60 -20.89
CA LEU A 152 2.70 -26.64 -22.34
C LEU A 152 2.53 -28.06 -22.90
N ARG A 153 2.51 -29.09 -22.04
CA ARG A 153 2.43 -30.51 -22.45
C ARG A 153 1.10 -30.82 -23.13
N GLU A 154 0.02 -30.25 -22.60
CA GLU A 154 -1.35 -30.41 -23.12
C GLU A 154 -1.66 -29.45 -24.28
N HIS A 155 -0.77 -28.49 -24.55
CA HIS A 155 -0.89 -27.61 -25.72
C HIS A 155 -0.47 -28.37 -26.98
N HIS A 156 -1.46 -28.71 -27.80
CA HIS A 156 -1.26 -29.26 -29.12
C HIS A 156 -1.22 -28.11 -30.14
N PRO A 157 -0.13 -27.95 -30.89
CA PRO A 157 -0.06 -26.95 -31.94
C PRO A 157 -1.13 -27.28 -32.99
N THR A 158 -2.12 -26.41 -33.15
CA THR A 158 -3.03 -26.46 -34.31
C THR A 158 -2.19 -26.28 -35.56
N SER A 159 -2.36 -27.17 -36.56
CA SER A 159 -1.54 -27.23 -37.79
C SER A 159 -1.43 -25.93 -38.59
N ASN A 160 -2.28 -24.94 -38.30
CA ASN A 160 -2.12 -23.57 -38.76
C ASN A 160 -1.45 -22.74 -37.65
N SER A 161 -0.13 -22.94 -37.42
CA SER A 161 0.61 -21.96 -36.64
C SER A 161 0.69 -20.69 -37.50
N GLY A 162 -0.15 -19.70 -37.19
CA GLY A 162 -0.08 -18.38 -37.80
C GLY A 162 1.34 -17.83 -37.79
N LYS A 163 1.63 -16.89 -38.71
CA LYS A 163 2.94 -16.24 -38.77
C LYS A 163 3.25 -15.66 -37.38
N LEU A 164 4.43 -15.98 -36.83
CA LEU A 164 4.89 -15.35 -35.59
C LEU A 164 4.87 -13.83 -35.77
N PRO A 165 4.42 -13.06 -34.77
CA PRO A 165 4.59 -11.61 -34.79
C PRO A 165 6.05 -11.24 -35.04
N ASP A 166 6.29 -10.19 -35.84
CA ASP A 166 7.66 -9.75 -36.15
C ASP A 166 8.36 -9.28 -34.86
N GLY A 167 9.63 -9.67 -34.65
CA GLY A 167 10.40 -9.34 -33.43
C GLY A 167 10.37 -10.41 -32.32
N MET A 168 9.70 -11.55 -32.57
CA MET A 168 9.63 -12.69 -31.64
C MET A 168 10.76 -13.69 -31.92
N ASP A 169 11.94 -13.42 -31.39
CA ASP A 169 13.15 -14.22 -31.58
C ASP A 169 13.59 -14.97 -30.30
N GLU A 170 14.80 -15.52 -30.31
CA GLU A 170 15.37 -16.20 -29.16
C GLU A 170 15.56 -15.24 -27.96
N GLU A 171 15.88 -13.97 -28.20
CA GLU A 171 16.06 -12.96 -27.16
C GLU A 171 14.73 -12.65 -26.46
N TRP A 172 13.64 -12.54 -27.22
CA TRP A 172 12.29 -12.42 -26.66
C TRP A 172 11.97 -13.61 -25.73
N SER A 173 12.28 -14.83 -26.17
CA SER A 173 12.02 -16.05 -25.40
C SER A 173 12.83 -16.09 -24.09
N GLU A 174 14.10 -15.67 -24.12
CA GLU A 174 14.94 -15.58 -22.91
C GLU A 174 14.40 -14.55 -21.92
N ASN A 175 14.07 -13.36 -22.41
CA ASN A 175 13.51 -12.28 -21.60
C ASN A 175 12.16 -12.69 -20.99
N LEU A 176 11.30 -13.36 -21.75
CA LEU A 176 10.04 -13.88 -21.25
C LEU A 176 10.27 -14.93 -20.16
N ILE A 177 11.16 -15.91 -20.34
CA ILE A 177 11.44 -16.92 -19.33
C ILE A 177 11.98 -16.30 -18.03
N ILE A 178 12.86 -15.30 -18.15
CA ILE A 178 13.36 -14.54 -16.98
C ILE A 178 12.21 -13.85 -16.24
N LYS A 179 11.28 -13.22 -16.97
CA LYS A 179 10.06 -12.59 -16.41
C LYS A 179 9.16 -13.62 -15.72
N LEU A 180 8.92 -14.75 -16.37
CA LEU A 180 8.07 -15.84 -15.87
C LEU A 180 8.68 -16.51 -14.63
N GLY A 181 10.00 -16.62 -14.55
CA GLY A 181 10.71 -17.20 -13.39
C GLY A 181 10.52 -16.43 -12.08
N ARG A 182 10.08 -15.17 -12.14
CA ARG A 182 9.79 -14.31 -10.97
C ARG A 182 8.33 -14.36 -10.51
N SER A 183 7.47 -15.01 -11.29
CA SER A 183 6.02 -15.03 -11.07
C SER A 183 5.53 -16.46 -10.79
N ARG A 184 4.42 -16.57 -10.04
CA ARG A 184 3.79 -17.88 -9.82
C ARG A 184 2.82 -18.18 -10.96
N ILE A 185 3.14 -19.17 -11.78
CA ILE A 185 2.32 -19.54 -12.96
C ILE A 185 1.77 -20.95 -12.78
N PRO A 186 0.62 -21.16 -12.13
CA PRO A 186 0.09 -22.51 -11.91
C PRO A 186 -0.68 -23.08 -13.10
N THR A 187 -1.13 -22.25 -14.05
CA THR A 187 -1.99 -22.66 -15.17
C THR A 187 -1.57 -22.03 -16.49
N LEU A 188 -2.02 -22.63 -17.61
CA LEU A 188 -1.78 -22.12 -18.95
C LEU A 188 -2.43 -20.75 -19.18
N ASP A 189 -3.61 -20.49 -18.61
CA ASP A 189 -4.28 -19.20 -18.74
C ASP A 189 -3.51 -18.07 -18.04
N ILE A 190 -2.87 -18.37 -16.91
CA ILE A 190 -1.98 -17.42 -16.24
C ILE A 190 -0.72 -17.18 -17.08
N LEU A 191 -0.18 -18.21 -17.76
CA LEU A 191 0.92 -18.01 -18.70
C LEU A 191 0.52 -17.07 -19.85
N LYS A 192 -0.66 -17.26 -20.45
CA LYS A 192 -1.20 -16.35 -21.49
C LYS A 192 -1.35 -14.92 -21.00
N THR A 193 -1.88 -14.74 -19.79
CA THR A 193 -2.00 -13.45 -19.11
C THR A 193 -0.63 -12.75 -18.99
N HIS A 194 0.41 -13.48 -18.59
CA HIS A 194 1.77 -12.92 -18.48
C HIS A 194 2.39 -12.55 -19.83
N ILE A 195 2.04 -13.26 -20.92
CA ILE A 195 2.46 -12.96 -22.29
C ILE A 195 1.76 -11.68 -22.76
N MET A 196 0.43 -11.61 -22.68
CA MET A 196 -0.36 -10.43 -23.07
C MET A 196 -0.09 -9.20 -22.20
N SER A 197 0.47 -9.42 -21.01
CA SER A 197 0.62 -8.40 -19.97
C SER A 197 -0.70 -7.74 -19.54
N ASP A 198 -1.82 -8.45 -19.71
CA ASP A 198 -3.16 -8.04 -19.26
C ASP A 198 -3.57 -8.83 -18.02
N PHE A 199 -3.48 -8.17 -16.86
CA PHE A 199 -3.78 -8.78 -15.55
C PHE A 199 -5.22 -8.50 -15.07
N SER A 200 -6.08 -7.91 -15.90
CA SER A 200 -7.45 -7.55 -15.53
C SER A 200 -8.26 -8.74 -15.00
N SER A 201 -8.07 -9.92 -15.58
CA SER A 201 -8.75 -11.16 -15.19
C SER A 201 -8.26 -11.77 -13.87
N LEU A 202 -7.11 -11.35 -13.36
CA LEU A 202 -6.48 -11.90 -12.14
C LEU A 202 -6.76 -11.06 -10.89
N GLU A 203 -7.67 -10.08 -10.96
CA GLU A 203 -8.00 -9.19 -9.85
C GLU A 203 -8.42 -9.97 -8.58
N PRO A 204 -7.63 -9.89 -7.49
CA PRO A 204 -7.98 -10.56 -6.23
C PRO A 204 -9.24 -9.94 -5.60
N ARG A 205 -10.17 -10.80 -5.15
CA ARG A 205 -11.39 -10.34 -4.48
C ARG A 205 -11.20 -10.20 -2.96
N GLY A 206 -11.17 -8.95 -2.50
CA GLY A 206 -11.13 -8.60 -1.09
C GLY A 206 -9.75 -8.71 -0.43
N TYR A 207 -9.66 -8.23 0.81
CA TYR A 207 -8.39 -7.99 1.50
C TYR A 207 -7.50 -9.23 1.66
N LYS A 208 -8.07 -10.38 2.05
CA LYS A 208 -7.27 -11.61 2.26
C LYS A 208 -6.65 -12.13 0.97
N ALA A 209 -7.37 -12.01 -0.15
CA ALA A 209 -6.88 -12.45 -1.46
C ALA A 209 -5.73 -11.54 -1.93
N TRP A 210 -5.88 -10.22 -1.76
CA TRP A 210 -4.81 -9.25 -2.03
C TRP A 210 -3.57 -9.48 -1.18
N ALA A 211 -3.74 -9.73 0.12
CA ALA A 211 -2.63 -10.03 1.02
C ALA A 211 -1.84 -11.29 0.58
N LYS A 212 -2.54 -12.33 0.11
CA LYS A 212 -1.90 -13.53 -0.44
C LYS A 212 -1.19 -13.21 -1.76
N PHE A 213 -1.86 -12.47 -2.65
CA PHE A 213 -1.34 -12.10 -3.96
C PHE A 213 -0.02 -11.34 -3.88
N VAL A 214 0.05 -10.33 -3.00
CA VAL A 214 1.25 -9.50 -2.78
C VAL A 214 2.45 -10.33 -2.29
N LYS A 215 2.21 -11.36 -1.47
CA LYS A 215 3.28 -12.26 -1.00
C LYS A 215 3.79 -13.19 -2.09
N GLU A 216 2.91 -13.63 -2.96
CA GLU A 216 3.21 -14.63 -3.99
C GLU A 216 3.82 -13.99 -5.24
N ASN A 217 3.42 -12.78 -5.63
CA ASN A 217 3.83 -12.15 -6.89
C ASN A 217 4.67 -10.89 -6.68
N GLU A 218 5.62 -10.63 -7.57
CA GLU A 218 6.30 -9.34 -7.65
C GLU A 218 5.41 -8.30 -8.36
N PRO A 219 5.46 -7.02 -7.96
CA PRO A 219 4.73 -5.99 -8.67
C PRO A 219 5.34 -5.77 -10.05
N SER A 220 4.49 -5.46 -11.02
CA SER A 220 4.92 -5.04 -12.36
C SER A 220 4.08 -3.86 -12.82
N ARG A 221 4.61 -3.09 -13.75
CA ARG A 221 3.91 -1.92 -14.29
C ARG A 221 2.59 -2.31 -14.96
N SER A 222 2.58 -3.41 -15.70
CA SER A 222 1.39 -3.96 -16.35
C SER A 222 0.27 -4.27 -15.35
N MET A 223 0.60 -4.83 -14.17
CA MET A 223 -0.40 -5.04 -13.11
C MET A 223 -1.01 -3.72 -12.62
N PHE A 224 -0.18 -2.67 -12.46
CA PHE A 224 -0.66 -1.37 -12.02
C PHE A 224 -1.49 -0.62 -13.07
N HIS A 225 -1.32 -0.92 -14.36
CA HIS A 225 -2.15 -0.34 -15.43
C HIS A 225 -3.42 -1.13 -15.71
N THR A 226 -3.41 -2.46 -15.58
CA THR A 226 -4.52 -3.32 -16.03
C THR A 226 -5.40 -3.86 -14.91
N MET A 227 -4.87 -3.97 -13.69
CA MET A 227 -5.56 -4.60 -12.55
C MET A 227 -5.76 -3.65 -11.37
N ILE A 228 -4.81 -2.75 -11.09
CA ILE A 228 -4.88 -1.88 -9.91
C ILE A 228 -5.49 -0.53 -10.28
N HIS A 229 -6.78 -0.38 -10.00
CA HIS A 229 -7.50 0.88 -10.16
C HIS A 229 -7.56 1.69 -8.84
N PRO A 230 -8.00 2.97 -8.87
CA PRO A 230 -8.05 3.83 -7.68
C PRO A 230 -8.86 3.27 -6.50
N GLY A 231 -9.81 2.35 -6.74
CA GLY A 231 -10.50 1.62 -5.66
C GLY A 231 -9.62 0.61 -4.91
N ASN A 232 -8.77 -0.15 -5.62
CA ASN A 232 -8.01 -1.27 -5.04
C ASN A 232 -6.63 -0.83 -4.53
N ILE A 233 -6.09 0.30 -5.00
CA ILE A 233 -4.84 0.84 -4.45
C ILE A 233 -4.95 1.11 -2.94
N TRP A 234 -6.12 1.50 -2.45
CA TRP A 234 -6.35 1.69 -1.01
C TRP A 234 -6.38 0.39 -0.22
N LEU A 235 -6.74 -0.74 -0.85
CA LEU A 235 -6.59 -2.06 -0.22
C LEU A 235 -5.11 -2.40 -0.05
N LEU A 236 -4.26 -2.03 -1.01
CA LEU A 236 -2.81 -2.17 -0.89
C LEU A 236 -2.26 -1.25 0.20
N VAL A 237 -2.65 0.03 0.23
CA VAL A 237 -2.24 0.96 1.30
C VAL A 237 -2.69 0.45 2.67
N LYS A 238 -3.89 -0.11 2.79
CA LYS A 238 -4.39 -0.72 4.03
C LYS A 238 -3.63 -2.00 4.40
N TYR A 239 -3.18 -2.78 3.42
CA TYR A 239 -2.33 -3.94 3.67
C TYR A 239 -0.94 -3.52 4.18
N MET A 240 -0.33 -2.51 3.54
CA MET A 240 0.93 -1.89 3.97
C MET A 240 0.82 -1.25 5.36
N SER A 241 -0.30 -0.55 5.52
CA SER A 241 -1.10 -0.37 6.72
C SER A 241 -0.87 -1.36 7.82
N GLU A 242 -1.60 -2.46 7.76
CA GLU A 242 -1.91 -3.29 8.92
C GLU A 242 -0.93 -4.43 9.14
N ARG A 243 -0.44 -5.09 8.07
CA ARG A 243 0.25 -6.39 8.15
C ARG A 243 1.66 -6.43 7.59
N TRP A 244 2.01 -5.45 6.76
CA TRP A 244 3.28 -5.43 6.06
C TRP A 244 4.49 -5.45 6.99
N ILE A 245 4.43 -4.73 8.12
CA ILE A 245 5.50 -4.71 9.11
C ILE A 245 5.77 -6.11 9.67
N ASP A 246 4.72 -6.83 10.07
CA ASP A 246 4.84 -8.17 10.64
C ASP A 246 5.42 -9.14 9.60
N ASP A 247 5.02 -9.01 8.33
CA ASP A 247 5.51 -9.83 7.23
C ASP A 247 6.97 -9.50 6.85
N LEU A 248 7.38 -8.24 7.04
CA LEU A 248 8.72 -7.77 6.71
C LEU A 248 9.75 -8.19 7.78
N ILE A 249 9.36 -8.16 9.05
CA ILE A 249 10.20 -8.59 10.18
C ILE A 249 10.33 -10.13 10.22
N SER A 250 9.26 -10.86 9.85
CA SER A 250 9.23 -12.31 10.00
C SER A 250 9.97 -13.08 8.90
N LYS A 251 10.19 -12.49 7.70
CA LYS A 251 10.66 -13.23 6.52
C LYS A 251 11.60 -12.40 5.63
N ALA A 252 12.91 -12.59 5.79
CA ALA A 252 13.95 -11.91 5.01
C ALA A 252 13.80 -12.07 3.48
N ASN A 253 13.27 -13.20 3.01
CA ASN A 253 13.04 -13.45 1.59
C ASN A 253 11.85 -12.67 0.99
N LEU A 254 10.94 -12.15 1.83
CA LEU A 254 9.82 -11.31 1.39
C LEU A 254 10.15 -9.82 1.43
N THR A 255 11.17 -9.42 2.19
CA THR A 255 11.55 -8.02 2.40
C THR A 255 11.71 -7.27 1.08
N ALA A 256 12.53 -7.78 0.15
CA ALA A 256 12.75 -7.14 -1.14
C ALA A 256 11.46 -7.00 -1.98
N LYS A 257 10.67 -8.07 -2.08
CA LYS A 257 9.41 -8.08 -2.82
C LYS A 257 8.41 -7.06 -2.25
N LEU A 258 8.29 -7.01 -0.93
CA LEU A 258 7.38 -6.09 -0.27
C LEU A 258 7.85 -4.63 -0.40
N SER A 259 9.17 -4.38 -0.42
CA SER A 259 9.73 -3.06 -0.73
C SER A 259 9.33 -2.58 -2.13
N TYR A 260 9.38 -3.48 -3.13
CA TYR A 260 8.92 -3.16 -4.49
C TYR A 260 7.44 -2.80 -4.50
N TRP A 261 6.60 -3.57 -3.80
CA TRP A 261 5.16 -3.29 -3.73
C TRP A 261 4.86 -1.93 -3.12
N LEU A 262 5.60 -1.53 -2.07
CA LEU A 262 5.46 -0.20 -1.49
C LEU A 262 5.88 0.89 -2.49
N LEU A 263 7.02 0.73 -3.16
CA LEU A 263 7.50 1.69 -4.16
C LEU A 263 6.48 1.89 -5.29
N TYR A 264 5.98 0.80 -5.89
CA TYR A 264 4.94 0.88 -6.92
C TYR A 264 3.64 1.48 -6.36
N THR A 265 3.25 1.15 -5.13
CA THR A 265 2.08 1.79 -4.52
C THR A 265 2.26 3.30 -4.45
N LEU A 266 3.42 3.79 -3.96
CA LEU A 266 3.72 5.22 -3.87
C LEU A 266 3.72 5.92 -5.23
N LEU A 267 4.22 5.26 -6.28
CA LEU A 267 4.25 5.78 -7.66
C LEU A 267 2.85 5.98 -8.24
N TYR A 268 1.91 5.09 -7.93
CA TYR A 268 0.56 5.11 -8.50
C TYR A 268 -0.49 5.72 -7.56
N LEU A 269 -0.09 6.22 -6.39
CA LEU A 269 -1.01 6.90 -5.49
C LEU A 269 -1.59 8.16 -6.16
N PRO A 270 -2.92 8.37 -6.09
CA PRO A 270 -3.51 9.59 -6.63
C PRO A 270 -3.05 10.82 -5.82
N THR A 271 -2.85 11.93 -6.52
CA THR A 271 -2.47 13.21 -5.90
C THR A 271 -3.63 13.84 -5.11
N LYS A 272 -4.87 13.64 -5.58
CA LYS A 272 -6.08 14.10 -4.91
C LYS A 272 -6.71 12.95 -4.14
N VAL A 273 -6.76 13.09 -2.81
CA VAL A 273 -7.25 12.06 -1.89
C VAL A 273 -8.36 12.61 -1.00
N THR A 274 -9.29 11.73 -0.60
CA THR A 274 -10.34 12.06 0.36
C THR A 274 -9.79 12.09 1.78
N ALA A 275 -10.49 12.74 2.73
CA ALA A 275 -10.07 12.79 4.13
C ALA A 275 -9.87 11.39 4.75
N THR A 276 -10.73 10.43 4.41
CA THR A 276 -10.61 9.03 4.84
C THR A 276 -9.30 8.40 4.35
N ASN A 277 -8.98 8.59 3.07
CA ASN A 277 -7.76 8.07 2.46
C ASN A 277 -6.51 8.75 3.03
N THR A 278 -6.57 10.05 3.32
CA THR A 278 -5.52 10.78 4.04
C THR A 278 -5.27 10.19 5.42
N SER A 279 -6.33 9.81 6.14
CA SER A 279 -6.18 9.14 7.44
C SER A 279 -5.46 7.80 7.30
N THR A 280 -5.81 6.99 6.30
CA THR A 280 -5.13 5.71 6.04
C THR A 280 -3.65 5.90 5.68
N LEU A 281 -3.33 6.92 4.86
CA LEU A 281 -1.95 7.30 4.57
C LEU A 281 -1.21 7.76 5.82
N ARG A 282 -1.87 8.52 6.70
CA ARG A 282 -1.29 8.95 7.96
C ARG A 282 -0.94 7.76 8.85
N ASP A 283 -1.80 6.75 8.92
CA ASP A 283 -1.53 5.54 9.69
C ASP A 283 -0.34 4.75 9.13
N LEU A 284 -0.22 4.67 7.79
CA LEU A 284 0.98 4.14 7.14
C LEU A 284 2.23 4.97 7.50
N GLY A 285 2.12 6.30 7.45
CA GLY A 285 3.22 7.22 7.78
C GLY A 285 3.68 7.09 9.22
N LYS A 286 2.76 6.97 10.19
CA LYS A 286 3.07 6.69 11.60
C LYS A 286 3.82 5.38 11.75
N LYS A 287 3.38 4.34 11.06
CA LYS A 287 4.05 3.03 11.06
C LYS A 287 5.45 3.07 10.46
N CYS A 288 5.64 3.77 9.34
CA CYS A 288 6.97 4.02 8.78
C CYS A 288 7.87 4.77 9.77
N ARG A 289 7.34 5.81 10.43
CA ARG A 289 8.07 6.54 11.47
C ARG A 289 8.45 5.62 12.63
N ASP A 290 7.52 4.83 13.14
CA ASP A 290 7.76 3.93 14.26
C ASP A 290 8.83 2.87 13.93
N LEU A 291 8.89 2.39 12.68
CA LEU A 291 9.99 1.53 12.21
C LEU A 291 11.33 2.26 12.19
N ILE A 292 11.37 3.49 11.67
CA ILE A 292 12.59 4.29 11.65
C ILE A 292 13.09 4.56 13.07
N VAL A 293 12.16 4.78 14.01
CA VAL A 293 12.50 5.07 15.40
C VAL A 293 12.98 3.83 16.15
N ASN A 294 12.29 2.70 15.98
CA ASN A 294 12.47 1.53 16.84
C ASN A 294 13.35 0.43 16.23
N ASP A 295 13.55 0.43 14.91
CA ASP A 295 14.21 -0.66 14.19
C ASP A 295 15.01 -0.21 12.95
N ALA A 296 16.09 0.54 13.18
CA ALA A 296 16.99 1.02 12.13
C ALA A 296 17.55 -0.11 11.23
N ARG A 297 17.75 -1.32 11.77
CA ARG A 297 18.24 -2.48 10.98
C ARG A 297 17.25 -2.90 9.88
N THR A 298 15.95 -2.77 10.17
CA THR A 298 14.90 -3.03 9.19
C THR A 298 14.88 -1.94 8.11
N VAL A 299 15.19 -0.69 8.45
CA VAL A 299 15.29 0.40 7.47
C VAL A 299 16.46 0.19 6.50
N ASP A 300 17.62 -0.24 7.03
CA ASP A 300 18.85 -0.49 6.25
C ASP A 300 18.73 -1.71 5.32
N THR A 301 17.86 -2.67 5.64
CA THR A 301 17.60 -3.85 4.78
C THR A 301 16.52 -3.58 3.73
N VAL A 302 15.73 -2.53 3.92
CA VAL A 302 14.62 -2.13 3.06
C VAL A 302 15.07 -0.98 2.14
N ILE A 303 16.25 -1.16 1.52
CA ILE A 303 16.76 -0.22 0.53
C ILE A 303 15.78 -0.17 -0.63
N ALA A 304 15.51 1.04 -1.14
CA ALA A 304 14.80 1.25 -2.38
C ALA A 304 15.65 0.69 -3.52
N HIS A 305 15.49 -0.60 -3.79
CA HIS A 305 15.89 -1.18 -5.06
C HIS A 305 14.67 -1.26 -5.95
N GLY A 306 14.86 -1.01 -7.23
CA GLY A 306 13.83 -1.24 -8.23
C GLY A 306 13.60 -2.73 -8.43
N SER A 307 12.41 -3.12 -8.89
CA SER A 307 12.24 -4.41 -9.55
C SER A 307 13.18 -4.45 -10.76
N ALA A 308 13.46 -5.64 -11.31
CA ALA A 308 14.30 -5.75 -12.50
C ALA A 308 13.77 -4.94 -13.70
N GLU A 309 12.45 -4.71 -13.77
CA GLU A 309 11.83 -3.79 -14.74
C GLU A 309 12.35 -2.35 -14.51
N MET A 310 12.41 -1.89 -13.26
CA MET A 310 12.88 -0.56 -12.91
C MET A 310 14.39 -0.37 -13.09
N VAL A 311 15.20 -1.43 -12.98
CA VAL A 311 16.65 -1.37 -13.22
C VAL A 311 16.98 -0.99 -14.67
N GLN A 312 16.09 -1.31 -15.63
CA GLN A 312 16.23 -0.93 -17.04
C GLN A 312 16.01 0.58 -17.28
N PHE A 313 15.56 1.32 -16.27
CA PHE A 313 15.42 2.78 -16.31
C PHE A 313 16.70 3.43 -15.78
N GLU A 314 17.81 3.24 -16.51
CA GLU A 314 19.15 3.76 -16.16
C GLU A 314 19.17 5.29 -15.96
N ALA A 315 18.20 6.01 -16.50
CA ALA A 315 18.10 7.47 -16.46
C ALA A 315 17.88 8.03 -15.04
N THR A 316 17.30 7.24 -14.13
CA THR A 316 17.03 7.67 -12.76
C THR A 316 17.68 6.74 -11.74
N ARG A 317 19.02 6.84 -11.59
CA ARG A 317 19.75 6.09 -10.55
C ARG A 317 19.09 6.27 -9.19
N PHE A 318 18.84 5.16 -8.48
CA PHE A 318 18.33 5.19 -7.13
C PHE A 318 19.26 6.03 -6.24
N PRO A 319 18.75 6.97 -5.43
CA PRO A 319 19.57 7.69 -4.48
C PRO A 319 20.25 6.69 -3.54
N ALA A 320 21.56 6.87 -3.33
CA ALA A 320 22.32 6.00 -2.43
C ALA A 320 21.71 6.03 -1.02
N ASP A 321 21.63 4.86 -0.38
CA ASP A 321 21.15 4.67 0.99
C ASP A 321 19.70 5.13 1.25
N LEU A 322 18.88 5.29 0.20
CA LEU A 322 17.46 5.59 0.37
C LEU A 322 16.67 4.34 0.73
N SER A 323 16.10 4.29 1.92
CA SER A 323 15.11 3.28 2.28
C SER A 323 13.73 3.64 1.70
N VAL A 324 12.99 2.64 1.17
CA VAL A 324 11.61 2.89 0.70
C VAL A 324 10.69 3.30 1.86
N ILE A 325 11.03 2.96 3.11
CA ILE A 325 10.31 3.43 4.31
C ILE A 325 10.50 4.93 4.51
N GLN A 326 11.73 5.44 4.35
CA GLN A 326 12.02 6.87 4.45
C GLN A 326 11.38 7.65 3.31
N LEU A 327 11.39 7.08 2.10
CA LEU A 327 10.69 7.64 0.94
C LEU A 327 9.17 7.71 1.18
N ALA A 328 8.55 6.65 1.71
CA ALA A 328 7.13 6.62 2.04
C ALA A 328 6.77 7.72 3.04
N LEU A 329 7.52 7.82 4.14
CA LEU A 329 7.35 8.87 5.14
C LEU A 329 7.47 10.26 4.50
N ALA A 330 8.53 10.49 3.71
CA ALA A 330 8.76 11.76 3.04
C ALA A 330 7.63 12.13 2.09
N ARG A 331 7.17 11.20 1.25
CA ARG A 331 6.07 11.41 0.29
C ARG A 331 4.77 11.71 1.02
N ILE A 332 4.41 10.93 2.04
CA ILE A 332 3.18 11.09 2.84
C ILE A 332 3.16 12.45 3.53
N ALA A 333 4.25 12.81 4.22
CA ALA A 333 4.33 14.04 4.99
C ALA A 333 4.22 15.30 4.12
N THR A 334 4.73 15.25 2.90
CA THR A 334 4.90 16.44 2.04
C THR A 334 3.81 16.56 0.98
N THR A 335 3.52 15.49 0.25
CA THR A 335 2.55 15.51 -0.86
C THR A 335 1.11 15.55 -0.35
N TYR A 336 0.86 14.96 0.83
CA TYR A 336 -0.47 14.89 1.45
C TYR A 336 -0.62 15.79 2.69
N GLY A 337 0.34 16.69 2.91
CA GLY A 337 0.27 17.73 3.94
C GLY A 337 0.30 17.21 5.39
N GLN A 338 0.86 16.03 5.65
CA GLN A 338 1.02 15.45 6.99
C GLN A 338 2.41 15.77 7.59
N GLN A 339 2.79 17.05 7.61
CA GLN A 339 4.14 17.48 8.04
C GLN A 339 4.45 17.15 9.51
N ASP A 340 3.41 17.01 10.33
CA ASP A 340 3.49 16.61 11.74
C ASP A 340 4.15 15.23 11.92
N LEU A 341 4.20 14.39 10.89
CA LEU A 341 4.87 13.09 10.93
C LEU A 341 6.40 13.20 11.08
N PHE A 342 7.00 14.35 10.76
CA PHE A 342 8.42 14.60 11.00
C PHE A 342 8.72 15.08 12.43
N GLU A 343 7.69 15.50 13.17
CA GLU A 343 7.85 15.98 14.54
C GLU A 343 7.92 14.78 15.49
N LEU A 344 9.01 14.70 16.26
CA LEU A 344 9.17 13.73 17.35
C LEU A 344 8.38 14.27 18.55
N SER A 345 7.17 13.75 18.76
CA SER A 345 6.32 14.06 19.92
C SER A 345 6.82 13.42 21.20
#